data_AF-A0A536XC95-F1
#
_entry.id   AF-A0A536XC95-F1
#
_cell.length_a   1.000
_cell.length_b   1.000
_cell.length_c   1.000
_cell.angle_alpha   90.00
_cell.angle_beta   90.00
_cell.angle_gamma   90.00
#
_symmetry.space_group_name_H-M   'P 1'
#
loop_
_entity.id
_entity.type
_entity.pdbx_description
1 polymer ?
#
loop_
_entity_poly.entity_id
_entity_poly.type
_entity_poly.pdbx_seq_one_letter_code
_entity_poly.pdbx_strand_id
1 'polypeptide(L)'
;MMGKAVAWSVAVALAIVVVALALYRQQRQDIALQAHLENIKQRGGEPEVSCAEVRASRPVVLLALGQSNAGNHGAAATLSLEPVTLVAGDRCILANDPLPGATGNGASIWRRLPAALSGLGVARPVVLDVLAVDGASIGAWTRRGSPLRRRLESTVESLRKTGLMPDFLLWQQGEADALDGIGRTGYVNALGELRSVRSCWRIRRPAAQCPTTPSGLPSKLRPPTAPASGWGRIPMRCKARAIGTTVVTSPPTV
;
A
#
# COMPACT_ATOMS: atom_id res chain seq x y z
N MET A 1 54.56 10.02 13.92
CA MET A 1 53.29 10.75 13.60
C MET A 1 52.64 10.35 12.27
N MET A 2 53.26 9.52 11.42
CA MET A 2 52.74 9.15 10.08
C MET A 2 51.50 8.23 10.07
N GLY A 3 51.28 7.44 11.13
CA GLY A 3 50.20 6.43 11.16
C GLY A 3 48.78 6.99 11.23
N LYS A 4 48.58 8.19 11.81
CA LYS A 4 47.24 8.79 11.95
C LYS A 4 46.70 9.34 10.63
N ALA A 5 47.57 9.93 9.80
CA ALA A 5 47.18 10.46 8.50
C ALA A 5 46.79 9.35 7.51
N VAL A 6 47.56 8.26 7.47
CA VAL A 6 47.25 7.10 6.62
C VAL A 6 45.94 6.43 7.06
N ALA A 7 45.74 6.24 8.38
CA ALA A 7 44.49 5.68 8.91
C ALA A 7 43.27 6.54 8.56
N TRP A 8 43.40 7.87 8.62
CA TRP A 8 42.33 8.79 8.25
C TRP A 8 42.00 8.73 6.75
N SER A 9 43.01 8.72 5.88
CA SER A 9 42.81 8.57 4.43
C SER A 9 42.12 7.25 4.07
N VAL A 10 42.49 6.14 4.73
CA VAL A 10 41.84 4.84 4.52
C VAL A 10 40.39 4.86 4.99
N ALA A 11 40.10 5.46 6.16
CA ALA A 11 38.73 5.58 6.66
C ALA A 11 37.84 6.41 5.73
N VAL A 12 38.37 7.52 5.19
CA VAL A 12 37.67 8.36 4.20
C VAL A 12 37.41 7.58 2.92
N ALA A 13 38.41 6.86 2.39
CA ALA A 13 38.23 6.04 1.20
C ALA A 13 37.16 4.96 1.38
N LEU A 14 37.16 4.26 2.53
CA LEU A 14 36.14 3.26 2.86
C LEU A 14 34.74 3.89 2.96
N ALA A 15 34.61 5.05 3.60
CA ALA A 15 33.34 5.76 3.68
C ALA A 15 32.81 6.14 2.29
N ILE A 16 33.68 6.62 1.39
CA ILE A 16 33.32 6.94 0.01
C ILE A 16 32.83 5.69 -0.73
N VAL A 17 33.54 4.56 -0.59
CA VAL A 17 33.13 3.29 -1.22
C VAL A 17 31.76 2.82 -0.71
N VAL A 18 31.52 2.91 0.59
CA VAL A 18 30.22 2.54 1.20
C VAL A 18 29.09 3.42 0.66
N VAL A 19 29.31 4.74 0.60
CA VAL A 19 28.32 5.69 0.05
C VAL A 19 28.08 5.42 -1.43
N ALA A 20 29.13 5.24 -2.23
CA ALA A 20 29.01 4.93 -3.66
C ALA A 20 28.24 3.63 -3.89
N LEU A 21 28.50 2.59 -3.11
CA LEU A 21 27.78 1.32 -3.18
C LEU A 21 26.29 1.47 -2.80
N ALA A 22 26.00 2.26 -1.76
CA ALA A 22 24.62 2.55 -1.35
C ALA A 22 23.84 3.29 -2.45
N LEU A 23 24.46 4.32 -3.06
CA LEU A 23 23.87 5.06 -4.18
C LEU A 23 23.65 4.16 -5.40
N TYR A 24 24.63 3.32 -5.75
CA TYR A 24 24.52 2.38 -6.85
C TYR A 24 23.37 1.38 -6.64
N ARG A 25 23.27 0.80 -5.44
CA ARG A 25 22.15 -0.10 -5.07
C ARG A 25 20.81 0.60 -5.18
N GLN A 26 20.71 1.82 -4.67
CA GLN A 26 19.51 2.63 -4.77
C GLN A 26 19.12 2.90 -6.23
N GLN A 27 20.07 3.29 -7.08
CA GLN A 27 19.82 3.55 -8.49
C GLN A 27 19.33 2.28 -9.22
N ARG A 28 19.94 1.12 -8.93
CA ARG A 28 19.49 -0.17 -9.46
C ARG A 28 18.05 -0.50 -9.06
N GLN A 29 17.69 -0.25 -7.80
CA GLN A 29 16.32 -0.45 -7.31
C GLN A 29 15.33 0.50 -8.01
N ASP A 30 15.69 1.77 -8.20
CA ASP A 30 14.82 2.73 -8.90
C ASP A 30 14.61 2.35 -10.38
N ILE A 31 15.65 1.83 -11.05
CA ILE A 31 15.53 1.32 -12.43
C ILE A 31 14.60 0.10 -12.49
N ALA A 32 14.77 -0.87 -11.60
CA ALA A 32 13.90 -2.04 -11.54
C ALA A 32 12.45 -1.64 -11.25
N LEU A 33 12.25 -0.74 -10.29
CA LEU A 33 10.95 -0.19 -9.95
C LEU A 33 10.30 0.52 -11.15
N GLN A 34 11.08 1.29 -11.91
CA GLN A 34 10.58 1.97 -13.11
C GLN A 34 10.05 0.97 -14.14
N ALA A 35 10.76 -0.13 -14.37
CA ALA A 35 10.28 -1.20 -15.25
C ALA A 35 8.97 -1.84 -14.73
N HIS A 36 8.80 -2.00 -13.41
CA HIS A 36 7.53 -2.45 -12.84
C HIS A 36 6.41 -1.42 -13.03
N LEU A 37 6.70 -0.13 -12.90
CA LEU A 37 5.72 0.95 -13.12
C LEU A 37 5.23 0.99 -14.57
N GLU A 38 6.09 0.69 -15.54
CA GLU A 38 5.73 0.58 -16.96
C GLU A 38 4.78 -0.60 -17.22
N ASN A 39 4.86 -1.64 -16.39
CA ASN A 39 3.98 -2.80 -16.44
C ASN A 39 2.64 -2.62 -15.70
N ILE A 40 2.37 -1.42 -15.15
CA ILE A 40 1.05 -1.12 -14.59
C ILE A 40 0.01 -1.23 -15.72
N LYS A 41 -1.06 -1.96 -15.45
CA LYS A 41 -2.20 -2.03 -16.35
C LYS A 41 -2.82 -0.66 -16.54
N GLN A 42 -2.86 -0.23 -17.79
CA GLN A 42 -3.59 0.96 -18.18
C GLN A 42 -5.05 0.57 -18.42
N ARG A 43 -5.95 1.55 -18.31
CA ARG A 43 -7.33 1.43 -18.80
C ARG A 43 -7.30 1.07 -20.30
N GLY A 44 -8.10 0.09 -20.70
CA GLY A 44 -8.30 -0.31 -22.10
C GLY A 44 -9.68 -0.93 -22.35
N GLY A 45 -10.54 -0.22 -23.09
CA GLY A 45 -11.82 -0.74 -23.58
C GLY A 45 -12.92 -0.92 -22.54
N GLU A 46 -12.67 -0.62 -21.26
CA GLU A 46 -13.70 -0.67 -20.22
C GLU A 46 -14.77 0.40 -20.44
N PRO A 47 -16.05 0.10 -20.15
CA PRO A 47 -17.10 1.10 -20.17
C PRO A 47 -16.78 2.26 -19.22
N GLU A 48 -16.76 3.48 -19.75
CA GLU A 48 -16.65 4.70 -18.96
C GLU A 48 -18.02 5.08 -18.40
N VAL A 49 -18.03 5.52 -17.14
CA VAL A 49 -19.21 6.03 -16.44
C VAL A 49 -18.95 7.45 -15.93
N SER A 50 -20.00 8.24 -15.74
CA SER A 50 -19.86 9.60 -15.26
C SER A 50 -19.34 9.63 -13.82
N CYS A 51 -18.15 10.18 -13.61
CA CYS A 51 -17.63 10.41 -12.25
C CYS A 51 -18.55 11.33 -11.42
N ALA A 52 -19.29 12.24 -12.07
CA ALA A 52 -20.22 13.11 -11.36
C ALA A 52 -21.43 12.34 -10.80
N GLU A 53 -21.97 11.39 -11.57
CA GLU A 53 -23.07 10.51 -11.13
C GLU A 53 -22.59 9.54 -10.05
N VAL A 54 -21.42 8.93 -10.27
CA VAL A 54 -20.76 8.08 -9.25
C VAL A 54 -20.62 8.86 -7.95
N ARG A 55 -20.10 10.09 -7.99
CA ARG A 55 -19.98 10.94 -6.79
C ARG A 55 -21.33 11.30 -6.16
N ALA A 56 -22.36 11.57 -6.98
CA ALA A 56 -23.70 11.91 -6.49
C ALA A 56 -24.34 10.77 -5.67
N SER A 57 -23.99 9.52 -5.97
CA SER A 57 -24.41 8.34 -5.18
C SER A 57 -23.79 8.26 -3.78
N ARG A 58 -22.82 9.16 -3.46
CA ARG A 58 -22.06 9.18 -2.20
C ARG A 58 -21.43 7.81 -1.90
N PRO A 59 -20.55 7.28 -2.77
CA PRO A 59 -19.97 5.96 -2.61
C PRO A 59 -18.98 5.93 -1.46
N VAL A 60 -18.67 4.74 -0.94
CA VAL A 60 -17.46 4.52 -0.15
C VAL A 60 -16.28 4.41 -1.11
N VAL A 61 -15.30 5.32 -1.00
CA VAL A 61 -14.15 5.35 -1.89
C VAL A 61 -12.94 4.73 -1.19
N LEU A 62 -12.33 3.73 -1.83
CA LEU A 62 -11.21 2.96 -1.30
C LEU A 62 -10.00 3.10 -2.22
N LEU A 63 -8.88 3.59 -1.68
CA LEU A 63 -7.59 3.55 -2.37
C LEU A 63 -6.80 2.34 -1.88
N ALA A 64 -6.63 1.35 -2.75
CA ALA A 64 -5.85 0.15 -2.47
C ALA A 64 -4.40 0.34 -2.93
N LEU A 65 -3.48 0.21 -1.98
CA LEU A 65 -2.05 0.35 -2.19
C LEU A 65 -1.33 -0.94 -1.80
N GLY A 66 -0.21 -1.23 -2.46
CA GLY A 66 0.59 -2.37 -2.07
C GLY A 66 1.52 -2.93 -3.12
N GLN A 67 1.88 -4.21 -2.96
CA GLN A 67 2.73 -4.92 -3.91
C GLN A 67 1.95 -5.98 -4.72
N SER A 68 2.61 -7.04 -5.19
CA SER A 68 2.02 -8.09 -6.01
C SER A 68 0.72 -8.69 -5.47
N ASN A 69 0.66 -8.98 -4.16
CA ASN A 69 -0.52 -9.55 -3.50
C ASN A 69 -1.70 -8.54 -3.40
N ALA A 70 -1.43 -7.24 -3.51
CA ALA A 70 -2.42 -6.20 -3.70
C ALA A 70 -2.75 -5.93 -5.18
N GLY A 71 -1.99 -6.53 -6.11
CA GLY A 71 -2.13 -6.30 -7.54
C GLY A 71 -2.96 -7.36 -8.24
N ASN A 72 -2.64 -7.62 -9.51
CA ASN A 72 -3.32 -8.56 -10.39
C ASN A 72 -2.53 -9.87 -10.51
N HIS A 73 -2.11 -10.47 -9.39
CA HIS A 73 -1.32 -11.72 -9.39
C HIS A 73 -2.10 -12.93 -8.90
N GLY A 74 -3.39 -12.77 -8.61
CA GLY A 74 -4.26 -13.90 -8.33
C GLY A 74 -4.43 -14.80 -9.55
N ALA A 75 -4.68 -16.10 -9.30
CA ALA A 75 -5.09 -17.01 -10.37
C ALA A 75 -6.32 -16.46 -11.09
N ALA A 76 -6.45 -16.77 -12.39
CA ALA A 76 -7.60 -16.35 -13.18
C ALA A 76 -8.90 -16.73 -12.46
N ALA A 77 -9.82 -15.76 -12.34
CA ALA A 77 -11.07 -15.98 -11.64
C ALA A 77 -11.87 -17.06 -12.38
N THR A 78 -12.16 -18.18 -11.71
CA THR A 78 -13.06 -19.22 -12.20
C THR A 78 -14.54 -18.82 -12.09
N LEU A 79 -14.82 -17.79 -11.29
CA LEU A 79 -16.15 -17.23 -11.07
C LEU A 79 -16.29 -15.92 -11.82
N SER A 80 -17.38 -15.78 -12.58
CA SER A 80 -17.80 -14.49 -13.11
C SER A 80 -18.21 -13.60 -11.95
N LEU A 81 -17.47 -12.51 -11.73
CA LEU A 81 -17.83 -11.46 -10.76
C LEU A 81 -18.33 -10.25 -11.55
N GLU A 82 -19.27 -9.51 -10.97
CA GLU A 82 -19.67 -8.22 -11.51
C GLU A 82 -18.48 -7.28 -11.66
N PRO A 83 -18.46 -6.41 -12.70
CA PRO A 83 -17.50 -5.34 -12.81
C PRO A 83 -17.56 -4.40 -11.60
N VAL A 84 -16.43 -3.81 -11.24
CA VAL A 84 -16.35 -2.84 -10.15
C VAL A 84 -16.21 -1.43 -10.69
N THR A 85 -16.84 -0.46 -10.01
CA THR A 85 -16.58 0.95 -10.32
C THR A 85 -15.17 1.31 -9.85
N LEU A 86 -14.32 1.71 -10.79
CA LEU A 86 -12.92 2.04 -10.55
C LEU A 86 -12.60 3.45 -11.07
N VAL A 87 -11.84 4.21 -10.30
CA VAL A 87 -11.20 5.44 -10.77
C VAL A 87 -9.86 5.06 -11.40
N ALA A 88 -9.69 5.38 -12.67
CA ALA A 88 -8.46 5.18 -13.43
C ALA A 88 -7.97 6.52 -13.97
N GLY A 89 -7.05 7.17 -13.25
CA GLY A 89 -6.68 8.55 -13.54
C GLY A 89 -7.85 9.49 -13.24
N ASP A 90 -8.25 10.30 -14.22
CA ASP A 90 -9.35 11.26 -14.10
C ASP A 90 -10.71 10.71 -14.60
N ARG A 91 -10.79 9.42 -14.90
CA ARG A 91 -12.02 8.75 -15.39
C ARG A 91 -12.53 7.73 -14.39
N CYS A 92 -13.83 7.47 -14.47
CA CYS A 92 -14.51 6.42 -13.72
C CYS A 92 -14.97 5.36 -14.73
N ILE A 93 -14.69 4.11 -14.45
CA ILE A 93 -14.95 2.98 -15.36
C ILE A 93 -15.58 1.82 -14.62
N LEU A 94 -16.20 0.90 -15.37
CA LEU A 94 -16.59 -0.42 -14.89
C LEU A 94 -15.50 -1.43 -15.28
N ALA A 95 -14.67 -1.82 -14.32
CA ALA A 95 -13.48 -2.62 -14.55
C ALA A 95 -13.68 -4.10 -14.18
N ASN A 96 -13.07 -4.97 -14.98
CA ASN A 96 -12.84 -6.39 -14.68
C ASN A 96 -11.35 -6.63 -14.42
N ASP A 97 -11.01 -7.85 -13.99
CA ASP A 97 -9.60 -8.23 -13.89
C ASP A 97 -8.96 -8.33 -15.29
N PRO A 98 -7.67 -8.01 -15.42
CA PRO A 98 -6.82 -7.37 -14.42
C PRO A 98 -7.17 -5.88 -14.22
N LEU A 99 -7.24 -5.41 -12.96
CA LEU A 99 -7.63 -4.03 -12.67
C LEU A 99 -6.56 -3.02 -13.12
N PRO A 100 -6.95 -1.93 -13.80
CA PRO A 100 -6.05 -0.82 -14.09
C PRO A 100 -5.43 -0.21 -12.82
N GLY A 101 -4.18 0.25 -12.93
CA GLY A 101 -3.42 0.84 -11.82
C GLY A 101 -2.57 -0.15 -11.03
N ALA A 102 -2.72 -1.46 -11.26
CA ALA A 102 -1.87 -2.50 -10.69
C ALA A 102 -1.01 -3.22 -11.74
N THR A 103 0.13 -3.78 -11.31
CA THR A 103 0.90 -4.75 -12.09
C THR A 103 0.28 -6.15 -12.01
N GLY A 104 0.66 -7.03 -12.94
CA GLY A 104 0.14 -8.39 -13.07
C GLY A 104 -0.95 -8.53 -14.14
N ASN A 105 -1.32 -9.76 -14.47
CA ASN A 105 -2.26 -10.11 -15.55
C ASN A 105 -3.47 -10.94 -15.09
N GLY A 106 -3.48 -11.36 -13.83
CA GLY A 106 -4.48 -12.25 -13.25
C GLY A 106 -5.56 -11.51 -12.47
N ALA A 107 -6.16 -12.21 -11.52
CA ALA A 107 -7.24 -11.67 -10.71
C ALA A 107 -6.74 -10.71 -9.62
N SER A 108 -7.53 -9.69 -9.32
CA SER A 108 -7.35 -8.81 -8.17
C SER A 108 -8.25 -9.24 -7.02
N ILE A 109 -7.69 -9.22 -5.80
CA ILE A 109 -8.47 -9.48 -4.59
C ILE A 109 -9.55 -8.42 -4.35
N TRP A 110 -9.39 -7.21 -4.89
CA TRP A 110 -10.27 -6.07 -4.60
C TRP A 110 -11.63 -6.18 -5.28
N ARG A 111 -11.76 -6.92 -6.38
CA ARG A 111 -13.07 -7.14 -7.06
C ARG A 111 -14.11 -7.82 -6.19
N ARG A 112 -13.68 -8.56 -5.16
CA ARG A 112 -14.57 -9.23 -4.20
C ARG A 112 -15.12 -8.29 -3.14
N LEU A 113 -14.48 -7.14 -2.95
CA LEU A 113 -14.74 -6.26 -1.82
C LEU A 113 -16.14 -5.62 -1.85
N PRO A 114 -16.67 -5.13 -2.99
CA PRO A 114 -18.02 -4.56 -3.02
C PRO A 114 -19.10 -5.55 -2.58
N ALA A 115 -19.06 -6.79 -3.09
CA ALA A 115 -20.00 -7.84 -2.71
C ALA A 115 -19.84 -8.24 -1.23
N ALA A 116 -18.60 -8.36 -0.74
CA ALA A 116 -18.34 -8.66 0.66
C ALA A 116 -18.88 -7.56 1.61
N LEU A 117 -18.67 -6.29 1.27
CA LEU A 117 -19.18 -5.16 2.06
C LEU A 117 -20.71 -5.07 2.02
N SER A 118 -21.31 -5.32 0.86
CA SER A 118 -22.78 -5.41 0.72
C SER A 118 -23.35 -6.52 1.60
N GLY A 119 -22.74 -7.70 1.62
CA GLY A 119 -23.12 -8.81 2.51
C GLY A 119 -22.99 -8.50 4.00
N LEU A 120 -22.18 -7.49 4.37
CA LEU A 120 -22.05 -6.97 5.73
C LEU A 120 -23.01 -5.79 6.02
N GLY A 121 -23.91 -5.45 5.10
CA GLY A 121 -24.90 -4.39 5.27
C GLY A 121 -24.44 -2.99 4.86
N VAL A 122 -23.29 -2.85 4.18
CA VAL A 122 -22.87 -1.56 3.62
C VAL A 122 -23.72 -1.25 2.39
N ALA A 123 -24.73 -0.40 2.56
CA ALA A 123 -25.69 -0.05 1.51
C ALA A 123 -25.18 0.97 0.47
N ARG A 124 -24.03 1.61 0.73
CA ARG A 124 -23.43 2.58 -0.19
C ARG A 124 -22.64 1.84 -1.28
N PRO A 125 -22.67 2.30 -2.54
CA PRO A 125 -21.82 1.73 -3.58
C PRO A 125 -20.34 1.89 -3.23
N VAL A 126 -19.51 0.98 -3.71
CA VAL A 126 -18.07 0.99 -3.45
C VAL A 126 -17.34 1.39 -4.73
N VAL A 127 -16.43 2.36 -4.62
CA VAL A 127 -15.56 2.80 -5.70
C VAL A 127 -14.12 2.52 -5.30
N LEU A 128 -13.36 1.93 -6.22
CA LEU A 128 -11.97 1.59 -6.01
C LEU A 128 -11.04 2.52 -6.78
N ASP A 129 -9.85 2.77 -6.25
CA ASP A 129 -8.66 3.15 -7.00
C ASP A 129 -7.56 2.20 -6.54
N VAL A 130 -6.74 1.70 -7.47
CA VAL A 130 -5.70 0.73 -7.16
C VAL A 130 -4.37 1.27 -7.65
N LEU A 131 -3.38 1.28 -6.77
CA LEU A 131 -1.98 1.42 -7.12
C LEU A 131 -1.19 0.33 -6.41
N ALA A 132 -0.93 -0.77 -7.10
CA ALA A 132 -0.22 -1.91 -6.53
C ALA A 132 0.88 -2.37 -7.48
N VAL A 133 2.13 -2.36 -7.00
CA VAL A 133 3.31 -2.51 -7.86
C VAL A 133 4.17 -3.66 -7.37
N ASP A 134 4.36 -4.64 -8.24
CA ASP A 134 5.15 -5.84 -7.96
C ASP A 134 6.55 -5.49 -7.44
N GLY A 135 7.03 -6.27 -6.48
CA GLY A 135 8.33 -6.09 -5.84
C GLY A 135 8.51 -4.78 -5.05
N ALA A 136 7.49 -3.91 -4.94
CA ALA A 136 7.65 -2.63 -4.28
C ALA A 136 7.88 -2.78 -2.77
N SER A 137 9.04 -2.32 -2.31
CA SER A 137 9.39 -2.18 -0.89
C SER A 137 8.75 -0.95 -0.27
N ILE A 138 8.56 -0.91 1.05
CA ILE A 138 8.01 0.26 1.74
C ILE A 138 8.85 1.51 1.54
N GLY A 139 10.16 1.35 1.36
CA GLY A 139 11.08 2.44 1.01
C GLY A 139 10.74 3.10 -0.33
N ALA A 140 10.26 2.33 -1.33
CA ALA A 140 9.81 2.89 -2.60
C ALA A 140 8.56 3.79 -2.43
N TRP A 141 7.72 3.53 -1.43
CA TRP A 141 6.53 4.33 -1.13
C TRP A 141 6.84 5.62 -0.37
N THR A 142 7.84 5.59 0.52
CA THR A 142 8.12 6.73 1.43
C THR A 142 9.27 7.61 0.97
N ARG A 143 10.29 7.06 0.30
CA ARG A 143 11.50 7.79 -0.07
C ARG A 143 11.19 8.95 -1.01
N ARG A 144 11.73 10.13 -0.68
CA ARG A 144 11.66 11.32 -1.56
C ARG A 144 12.32 11.03 -2.90
N GLY A 145 11.69 11.48 -3.99
CA GLY A 145 12.22 11.27 -5.32
C GLY A 145 12.08 9.83 -5.84
N SER A 146 11.48 8.91 -5.07
CA SER A 146 11.09 7.61 -5.59
C SER A 146 10.07 7.79 -6.74
N PRO A 147 10.23 7.06 -7.87
CA PRO A 147 9.23 7.02 -8.93
C PRO A 147 7.84 6.59 -8.44
N LEU A 148 7.76 5.61 -7.55
CA LEU A 148 6.49 5.10 -7.03
C LEU A 148 5.79 6.11 -6.13
N ARG A 149 6.55 6.83 -5.29
CA ARG A 149 6.00 7.93 -4.49
C ARG A 149 5.42 9.03 -5.39
N ARG A 150 6.12 9.43 -6.46
CA ARG A 150 5.58 10.40 -7.43
C ARG A 150 4.31 9.89 -8.10
N ARG A 151 4.27 8.61 -8.47
CA ARG A 151 3.07 7.99 -9.05
C ARG A 151 1.89 8.05 -8.09
N LEU A 152 2.10 7.73 -6.82
CA LEU A 152 1.09 7.83 -5.77
C LEU A 152 0.57 9.27 -5.60
N GLU A 153 1.47 10.26 -5.58
CA GLU A 153 1.09 11.67 -5.54
C GLU A 153 0.23 12.07 -6.75
N SER A 154 0.55 11.57 -7.95
CA SER A 154 -0.24 11.77 -9.16
C SER A 154 -1.60 11.05 -9.14
N THR A 155 -1.68 9.85 -8.55
CA THR A 155 -2.94 9.12 -8.34
C THR A 155 -3.87 9.93 -7.43
N VAL A 156 -3.36 10.43 -6.30
CA VAL A 156 -4.14 11.26 -5.37
C VAL A 156 -4.61 12.56 -6.01
N GLU A 157 -3.79 13.19 -6.85
CA GLU A 157 -4.20 14.38 -7.58
C GLU A 157 -5.31 14.07 -8.60
N SER A 158 -5.25 12.93 -9.27
CA SER A 158 -6.31 12.50 -10.19
C SER A 158 -7.63 12.25 -9.45
N LEU A 159 -7.59 11.57 -8.29
CA LEU A 159 -8.76 11.38 -7.42
C LEU A 159 -9.36 12.71 -6.93
N ARG A 160 -8.52 13.72 -6.69
CA ARG A 160 -8.98 15.06 -6.32
C ARG A 160 -9.77 15.71 -7.46
N LYS A 161 -9.35 15.55 -8.71
CA LYS A 161 -10.02 16.11 -9.89
C LYS A 161 -11.40 15.50 -10.13
N THR A 162 -11.59 14.21 -9.84
CA THR A 162 -12.91 13.56 -9.94
C THR A 162 -13.83 13.94 -8.78
N GLY A 163 -13.26 14.44 -7.67
CA GLY A 163 -13.98 14.70 -6.42
C GLY A 163 -14.30 13.42 -5.64
N LEU A 164 -13.63 12.31 -5.97
CA LEU A 164 -13.75 11.02 -5.30
C LEU A 164 -12.50 10.79 -4.43
N MET A 165 -12.30 11.65 -3.43
CA MET A 165 -11.20 11.46 -2.48
C MET A 165 -11.44 10.19 -1.63
N PRO A 166 -10.40 9.37 -1.37
CA PRO A 166 -10.57 8.13 -0.61
C PRO A 166 -11.04 8.36 0.83
N ASP A 167 -12.07 7.62 1.24
CA ASP A 167 -12.49 7.48 2.64
C ASP A 167 -11.47 6.63 3.41
N PHE A 168 -11.07 5.51 2.79
CA PHE A 168 -10.13 4.55 3.37
C PHE A 168 -8.97 4.25 2.42
N LEU A 169 -7.86 3.89 3.04
CA LEU A 169 -6.68 3.36 2.36
C LEU A 169 -6.53 1.91 2.79
N LEU A 170 -6.46 1.02 1.81
CA LEU A 170 -6.17 -0.39 2.02
C LEU A 170 -4.68 -0.60 1.72
N TRP A 171 -3.97 -1.30 2.59
CA TRP A 171 -2.53 -1.51 2.46
C TRP A 171 -2.24 -3.00 2.58
N GLN A 172 -1.63 -3.58 1.54
CA GLN A 172 -1.08 -4.92 1.58
C GLN A 172 0.32 -4.90 0.98
N GLN A 173 1.32 -5.06 1.83
CA GLN A 173 2.72 -5.04 1.45
C GLN A 173 3.57 -5.59 2.60
N GLY A 174 4.77 -6.07 2.29
CA GLY A 174 5.81 -6.34 3.28
C GLY A 174 6.73 -7.49 2.89
N GLU A 175 6.35 -8.29 1.90
CA GLU A 175 7.12 -9.47 1.47
C GLU A 175 8.45 -9.05 0.84
N ALA A 176 8.49 -7.96 0.06
CA ALA A 176 9.73 -7.44 -0.49
C ALA A 176 10.69 -6.96 0.62
N ASP A 177 10.18 -6.25 1.62
CA ASP A 177 10.97 -5.76 2.76
C ASP A 177 11.47 -6.90 3.64
N ALA A 178 10.67 -7.97 3.80
CA ALA A 178 11.09 -9.16 4.52
C ALA A 178 12.24 -9.88 3.79
N LEU A 179 12.19 -9.98 2.46
CA LEU A 179 13.29 -10.53 1.65
C LEU A 179 14.55 -9.67 1.72
N ASP A 180 14.41 -8.35 1.79
CA ASP A 180 15.51 -7.40 1.96
C ASP A 180 16.05 -7.33 3.42
N GLY A 181 15.48 -8.13 4.33
CA GLY A 181 15.92 -8.23 5.72
C GLY A 181 15.48 -7.06 6.61
N ILE A 182 14.49 -6.28 6.19
CA ILE A 182 13.92 -5.21 7.03
C ILE A 182 13.13 -5.83 8.18
N GLY A 183 13.64 -5.61 9.39
CA GLY A 183 12.96 -6.06 10.61
C GLY A 183 11.69 -5.26 10.92
N ARG A 184 10.84 -5.83 11.78
CA ARG A 184 9.57 -5.25 12.24
C ARG A 184 9.66 -3.76 12.60
N THR A 185 10.67 -3.36 13.38
CA THR A 185 10.82 -1.97 13.82
C THR A 185 11.07 -1.03 12.65
N GLY A 186 11.93 -1.41 11.71
CA GLY A 186 12.19 -0.63 10.49
C GLY A 186 10.92 -0.49 9.65
N TYR A 187 10.18 -1.59 9.48
CA TYR A 187 8.93 -1.59 8.75
C TYR A 187 7.85 -0.69 9.39
N VAL A 188 7.65 -0.79 10.72
CA VAL A 188 6.69 0.04 11.46
C VAL A 188 7.03 1.53 11.35
N ASN A 189 8.32 1.89 11.43
CA ASN A 189 8.75 3.27 11.26
C ASN A 189 8.43 3.79 9.86
N ALA A 190 8.76 3.03 8.82
CA ALA A 190 8.45 3.39 7.43
C ALA A 190 6.93 3.47 7.18
N LEU A 191 6.13 2.59 7.77
CA LEU A 191 4.67 2.70 7.70
C LEU A 191 4.16 3.97 8.39
N GLY A 192 4.79 4.39 9.48
CA GLY A 192 4.57 5.69 10.10
C GLY A 192 4.84 6.86 9.15
N GLU A 193 5.92 6.79 8.37
CA GLU A 193 6.22 7.80 7.34
C GLU A 193 5.15 7.82 6.24
N LEU A 194 4.74 6.66 5.73
CA LEU A 194 3.68 6.58 4.71
C LEU A 194 2.37 7.22 5.21
N ARG A 195 2.00 6.97 6.47
CA ARG A 195 0.83 7.60 7.11
C ARG A 195 0.97 9.12 7.22
N SER A 196 2.18 9.63 7.46
CA SER A 196 2.45 11.06 7.50
C SER A 196 2.24 11.71 6.12
N VAL A 197 2.68 11.05 5.03
CA VAL A 197 2.41 11.51 3.66
C VAL A 197 0.91 11.58 3.38
N ARG A 198 0.13 10.58 3.80
CA ARG A 198 -1.35 10.62 3.71
C ARG A 198 -1.96 11.81 4.44
N SER A 199 -1.47 12.13 5.64
CA SER A 199 -2.01 13.22 6.45
C SER A 199 -1.98 14.57 5.70
N CYS A 200 -0.98 14.76 4.84
CA CYS A 200 -0.84 15.96 4.03
C CYS A 200 -1.84 16.00 2.85
N TRP A 201 -2.20 14.84 2.28
CA TRP A 201 -3.22 14.78 1.23
C TRP A 201 -4.61 15.18 1.73
N ARG A 202 -4.91 14.90 3.01
CA ARG A 202 -6.17 15.31 3.67
C ARG A 202 -6.29 16.83 3.84
N ILE A 203 -5.20 17.58 3.88
CA ILE A 203 -5.20 19.03 4.15
C ILE A 203 -5.36 19.85 2.86
N ARG A 204 -5.70 19.24 1.71
CA ARG A 204 -5.76 19.91 0.38
C ARG A 204 -4.49 20.71 0.04
N ARG A 205 -3.33 20.36 0.60
CA ARG A 205 -2.07 20.97 0.21
C ARG A 205 -1.54 20.30 -1.06
N PRO A 206 -0.85 21.04 -1.95
CA PRO A 206 -0.12 20.43 -3.06
C PRO A 206 0.82 19.33 -2.54
N ALA A 207 0.85 18.17 -3.20
CA ALA A 207 1.63 17.02 -2.76
C ALA A 207 3.14 17.32 -2.58
N ALA A 208 3.67 18.28 -3.34
CA ALA A 208 5.05 18.76 -3.21
C ALA A 208 5.38 19.41 -1.85
N GLN A 209 4.39 19.74 -1.03
CA GLN A 209 4.55 20.46 0.26
C GLN A 209 4.36 19.55 1.50
N CYS A 210 4.35 18.22 1.32
CA CYS A 210 4.17 17.28 2.43
C CYS A 210 5.48 17.13 3.25
N PRO A 211 5.52 17.41 4.57
CA PRO A 211 6.68 17.12 5.42
C PRO A 211 7.06 15.63 5.44
N THR A 212 8.32 15.32 5.76
CA THR A 212 8.90 13.96 5.63
C THR A 212 9.78 13.54 6.80
N THR A 213 9.47 13.95 8.02
CA THR A 213 10.21 13.52 9.21
C THR A 213 9.23 13.37 10.37
N PRO A 214 9.50 12.50 11.37
CA PRO A 214 8.84 12.64 12.65
C PRO A 214 9.35 13.96 13.21
N SER A 215 8.60 15.03 13.01
CA SER A 215 8.63 16.12 13.98
C SER A 215 8.47 15.43 15.33
N GLY A 216 9.49 15.54 16.19
CA GLY A 216 9.41 15.05 17.55
C GLY A 216 8.04 15.40 18.11
N LEU A 217 7.43 14.46 18.85
CA LEU A 217 6.15 14.67 19.50
C LEU A 217 6.06 16.13 19.95
N PRO A 218 5.06 16.92 19.53
CA PRO A 218 4.82 18.18 20.20
C PRO A 218 4.69 17.84 21.69
N SER A 219 5.56 18.44 22.50
CA SER A 219 5.71 18.23 23.95
C SER A 219 4.51 18.75 24.76
N LYS A 220 3.31 18.74 24.18
CA LYS A 220 2.05 19.18 24.80
C LYS A 220 0.91 18.20 24.54
N LEU A 221 1.14 16.93 24.88
CA LEU A 221 0.11 16.08 25.46
C LEU A 221 0.76 15.39 26.65
N ARG A 222 0.87 16.12 27.75
CA ARG A 222 1.10 15.52 29.07
C ARG A 222 -0.10 14.59 29.29
N PRO A 223 0.05 13.28 29.51
CA PRO A 223 -1.07 12.51 30.04
C PRO A 223 -1.43 13.15 31.39
N PRO A 224 -2.73 13.31 31.72
CA PRO A 224 -3.08 13.58 33.11
C PRO A 224 -2.43 12.47 33.93
N THR A 225 -1.69 12.86 34.96
CA THR A 225 -1.22 11.96 36.00
C THR A 225 -2.43 11.19 36.51
N ALA A 226 -2.56 9.92 36.10
CA ALA A 226 -3.52 9.03 36.72
C ALA A 226 -3.06 8.80 38.17
N PRO A 227 -3.94 9.00 39.16
CA PRO A 227 -3.63 8.58 40.51
C PRO A 227 -3.45 7.06 40.55
N ALA A 228 -2.54 6.63 41.42
CA ALA A 228 -2.30 5.24 41.73
C ALA A 228 -3.60 4.52 42.16
N SER A 229 -3.58 3.21 41.96
CA SER A 229 -4.49 2.17 42.47
C SER A 229 -5.67 1.77 41.58
N GLY A 230 -5.69 0.47 41.26
CA GLY A 230 -6.91 -0.28 40.97
C GLY A 230 -7.00 -0.93 39.60
N TRP A 231 -7.09 -2.27 39.61
CA TRP A 231 -7.65 -3.15 38.55
C TRP A 231 -6.73 -3.39 37.33
N GLY A 232 -6.39 -4.61 36.91
CA GLY A 232 -6.75 -5.97 37.28
C GLY A 232 -6.09 -6.88 36.24
N ARG A 233 -5.45 -7.98 36.65
CA ARG A 233 -4.80 -8.93 35.72
C ARG A 233 -5.86 -9.63 34.89
N ILE A 234 -5.75 -9.54 33.56
CA ILE A 234 -6.41 -10.48 32.63
C ILE A 234 -5.30 -11.25 31.91
N PRO A 235 -5.15 -12.57 32.10
CA PRO A 235 -4.19 -13.37 31.35
C PRO A 235 -4.74 -13.67 29.95
N MET A 236 -4.05 -13.23 28.90
CA MET A 236 -4.29 -13.75 27.55
C MET A 236 -3.78 -15.20 27.46
N ARG A 237 -4.71 -16.16 27.56
CA ARG A 237 -4.50 -17.53 27.07
C ARG A 237 -4.75 -17.53 25.55
N CYS A 238 -3.69 -17.67 24.76
CA CYS A 238 -3.81 -18.14 23.39
C CYS A 238 -4.29 -19.60 23.43
N LYS A 239 -5.55 -19.86 23.09
CA LYS A 239 -6.01 -21.18 22.64
C LYS A 239 -6.23 -21.11 21.13
N ALA A 240 -5.29 -21.65 20.37
CA ALA A 240 -5.53 -22.09 19.02
C ALA A 240 -6.60 -23.20 19.07
N ARG A 241 -7.74 -22.97 18.42
CA ARG A 241 -8.73 -24.03 18.16
C ARG A 241 -8.53 -24.45 16.72
N ALA A 242 -7.89 -25.61 16.52
CA ALA A 242 -7.87 -26.31 15.26
C ALA A 242 -9.31 -26.67 14.87
N ILE A 243 -9.75 -26.23 13.69
CA ILE A 243 -10.97 -26.72 13.07
C ILE A 243 -10.53 -27.94 12.26
N GLY A 244 -10.96 -29.12 12.71
CA GLY A 244 -10.68 -30.38 12.04
C GLY A 244 -11.40 -30.46 10.69
N THR A 245 -10.66 -30.83 9.65
CA THR A 245 -11.20 -31.32 8.40
C THR A 245 -11.46 -32.81 8.55
N THR A 246 -12.75 -33.17 8.65
CA THR A 246 -13.21 -34.56 8.54
C THR A 246 -13.08 -35.00 7.09
N VAL A 247 -12.29 -36.04 6.85
CA VAL A 247 -12.23 -36.77 5.58
C VAL A 247 -13.50 -37.59 5.44
N VAL A 248 -14.28 -37.36 4.38
CA VAL A 248 -15.39 -38.24 3.99
C VAL A 248 -14.86 -39.20 2.93
N THR A 249 -14.65 -40.46 3.32
CA THR A 249 -14.39 -41.58 2.40
C THR A 249 -15.73 -42.21 2.01
N SER A 250 -16.06 -42.21 0.71
CA SER A 250 -17.14 -43.03 0.16
C SER A 250 -16.69 -44.49 0.03
N PRO A 251 -17.55 -45.50 0.28
CA PRO A 251 -17.21 -46.90 0.09
C PRO A 251 -17.25 -47.31 -1.40
N PRO A 252 -16.52 -48.38 -1.79
CA PRO A 252 -16.52 -48.88 -3.15
C PRO A 252 -17.83 -49.62 -3.47
N THR A 253 -18.43 -49.32 -4.62
CA THR A 253 -19.43 -50.19 -5.25
C THR A 253 -18.72 -51.39 -5.89
N VAL A 254 -19.24 -52.57 -5.56
CA VAL A 254 -18.93 -53.89 -6.13
C VAL A 254 -19.29 -53.93 -7.62
#